data_AF-A0A7R9QFZ2-F1
#
_entry.id   AF-A0A7R9QFZ2-F1
#
_cell.length_a   1.000
_cell.length_b   1.000
_cell.length_c   1.000
_cell.angle_alpha   90.00
_cell.angle_beta   90.00
_cell.angle_gamma   90.00
#
_symmetry.space_group_name_H-M   'P 1'
#
loop_
_entity.id
_entity.type
_entity.pdbx_description
1 polymer ?
#
loop_
_entity_poly.entity_id
_entity_poly.type
_entity_poly.pdbx_seq_one_letter_code
_entity_poly.pdbx_strand_id
1 'polypeptide(L)'
;MLQRKRQQAEMRRTQRECDLRENHPFFDTPLLLVGRESKFRLCCQSITSAKYDPKSRDPITGKERKVRYKGAHELLGLVPYCDWLMIIVTTASCASMMFETGTQRVDNTPALRVAEYTFVIAMAIELLLKTLADGLLFTPNALLAHVAGIMDFFIFGVSLVFIIVMPSHVPPQSLIQTLLVLRCVRPLRIFSLVPHMRKVVYELCRGFKEIALVSVLLIVLLFVFASVGVHMFGGLLARCNDPIITKREDCVGVFKRSVHVTRMKLENHNESMPVILVPRVCK
;
A
#
# COMPACT_ATOMS: atom_id res chain seq x y z
N MET A 1 -34.56 -5.82 -17.32
CA MET A 1 -33.44 -5.92 -18.29
C MET A 1 -32.07 -6.19 -17.67
N LEU A 2 -31.67 -5.50 -16.59
CA LEU A 2 -30.32 -5.62 -16.01
C LEU A 2 -29.96 -7.04 -15.51
N GLN A 3 -30.91 -7.73 -14.87
CA GLN A 3 -30.73 -9.10 -14.36
C GLN A 3 -30.50 -10.12 -15.48
N ARG A 4 -31.27 -10.03 -16.59
CA ARG A 4 -31.04 -10.86 -17.80
C ARG A 4 -29.67 -10.63 -18.42
N LYS A 5 -29.20 -9.38 -18.49
CA LYS A 5 -27.85 -9.06 -18.99
C LYS A 5 -26.74 -9.63 -18.09
N ARG A 6 -26.93 -9.61 -16.76
CA ARG A 6 -26.01 -10.28 -15.82
C ARG A 6 -25.96 -11.79 -16.02
N GLN A 7 -27.12 -12.45 -16.10
CA GLN A 7 -27.20 -13.90 -16.31
C GLN A 7 -26.57 -14.32 -17.64
N GLN A 8 -26.78 -13.56 -18.72
CA GLN A 8 -26.11 -13.81 -20.00
C GLN A 8 -24.59 -13.63 -19.93
N ALA A 9 -24.10 -12.63 -19.17
CA ALA A 9 -22.67 -12.42 -18.98
C ALA A 9 -22.03 -13.54 -18.14
N GLU A 10 -22.72 -14.03 -17.11
CA GLU A 10 -22.30 -15.18 -16.31
C GLU A 10 -22.23 -16.46 -17.16
N MET A 11 -23.28 -16.77 -17.92
CA MET A 11 -23.31 -17.95 -18.81
C MET A 11 -22.15 -17.95 -19.81
N ARG A 12 -21.87 -16.80 -20.43
CA ARG A 12 -20.74 -16.66 -21.38
C ARG A 12 -19.38 -16.80 -20.71
N ARG A 13 -19.23 -16.40 -19.44
CA ARG A 13 -17.98 -16.59 -18.68
C ARG A 13 -17.77 -18.07 -18.36
N THR A 14 -18.80 -18.73 -17.83
CA THR A 14 -18.75 -20.16 -17.51
C THR A 14 -18.45 -20.98 -18.76
N GLN A 15 -19.05 -20.63 -19.90
CA GLN A 15 -18.80 -21.33 -21.16
C GLN A 15 -17.35 -21.16 -21.63
N ARG A 16 -16.80 -19.93 -21.60
CA ARG A 16 -15.36 -19.71 -21.91
C ARG A 16 -14.43 -20.48 -20.98
N GLU A 17 -14.77 -20.57 -19.69
CA GLU A 17 -13.99 -21.33 -18.71
C GLU A 17 -14.03 -22.83 -19.01
N CYS A 18 -15.20 -23.38 -19.36
CA CYS A 18 -15.33 -24.77 -19.82
C CYS A 18 -14.50 -25.03 -21.09
N ASP A 19 -14.59 -24.14 -22.08
CA ASP A 19 -13.85 -24.26 -23.35
C ASP A 19 -12.32 -24.22 -23.11
N LEU A 20 -11.85 -23.34 -22.22
CA LEU A 20 -10.44 -23.26 -21.83
C LEU A 20 -9.98 -24.53 -21.08
N ARG A 21 -10.87 -25.11 -20.27
CA ARG A 21 -10.61 -26.33 -19.48
C ARG A 21 -10.51 -27.59 -20.35
N GLU A 22 -11.29 -27.66 -21.43
CA GLU A 22 -11.21 -28.75 -22.41
C GLU A 22 -9.98 -28.62 -23.33
N ASN A 23 -9.62 -27.40 -23.74
CA ASN A 23 -8.58 -27.20 -24.75
C ASN A 23 -7.15 -27.10 -24.20
N HIS A 24 -6.94 -26.75 -22.92
CA HIS A 24 -5.60 -26.66 -22.34
C HIS A 24 -5.32 -27.79 -21.33
N PRO A 25 -4.39 -28.72 -21.63
CA PRO A 25 -4.04 -29.82 -20.71
C PRO A 25 -3.47 -29.33 -19.36
N PHE A 26 -2.93 -28.11 -19.31
CA PHE A 26 -2.39 -27.45 -18.10
C PHE A 26 -3.35 -26.51 -17.36
N PHE A 27 -4.60 -26.38 -17.83
CA PHE A 27 -5.61 -25.58 -17.13
C PHE A 27 -5.96 -26.28 -15.80
N ASP A 28 -5.92 -25.59 -14.65
CA ASP A 28 -6.17 -26.16 -13.30
C ASP A 28 -5.09 -27.02 -12.62
N THR A 29 -3.82 -27.01 -13.06
CA THR A 29 -2.71 -27.62 -12.28
C THR A 29 -1.99 -26.56 -11.41
N PRO A 30 -2.25 -26.50 -10.09
CA PRO A 30 -1.56 -25.57 -9.20
C PRO A 30 -0.13 -26.07 -8.96
N LEU A 31 0.85 -25.48 -9.67
CA LEU A 31 2.22 -25.99 -9.81
C LEU A 31 2.22 -27.37 -10.47
N LEU A 32 3.02 -27.56 -11.53
CA LEU A 32 3.16 -28.78 -12.34
C LEU A 32 3.46 -30.08 -11.55
N LEU A 33 3.50 -30.03 -10.21
CA LEU A 33 3.80 -31.10 -9.27
C LEU A 33 2.58 -31.68 -8.53
N VAL A 34 1.47 -30.94 -8.37
CA VAL A 34 0.30 -31.40 -7.59
C VAL A 34 -0.85 -31.78 -8.51
N GLY A 35 -1.26 -33.06 -8.46
CA GLY A 35 -2.34 -33.61 -9.28
C GLY A 35 -3.69 -32.92 -9.04
N ARG A 36 -4.45 -32.76 -10.14
CA ARG A 36 -5.72 -32.01 -10.26
C ARG A 36 -6.80 -32.43 -9.23
N GLU A 37 -6.75 -33.67 -8.72
CA GLU A 37 -7.73 -34.28 -7.81
C GLU A 37 -7.20 -34.67 -6.40
N SER A 38 -6.07 -34.10 -5.96
CA SER A 38 -5.56 -34.50 -4.63
C SER A 38 -6.52 -34.10 -3.50
N LYS A 39 -6.75 -35.00 -2.54
CA LYS A 39 -7.53 -34.70 -1.31
C LYS A 39 -6.93 -33.52 -0.53
N PHE A 40 -5.64 -33.26 -0.72
CA PHE A 40 -4.93 -32.14 -0.14
C PHE A 40 -5.41 -30.79 -0.70
N ARG A 41 -5.66 -30.68 -2.01
CA ARG A 41 -6.22 -29.47 -2.62
C ARG A 41 -7.61 -29.16 -2.08
N LEU A 42 -8.47 -30.17 -1.96
CA LEU A 42 -9.82 -30.01 -1.39
C LEU A 42 -9.76 -29.54 0.07
N CYS A 43 -8.80 -30.05 0.85
CA CYS A 43 -8.54 -29.57 2.20
C CYS A 43 -8.14 -28.09 2.22
N CYS A 44 -7.17 -27.68 1.38
CA CYS A 44 -6.74 -26.28 1.27
C CYS A 44 -7.86 -25.36 0.79
N GLN A 45 -8.67 -25.79 -0.18
CA GLN A 45 -9.85 -25.05 -0.66
C GLN A 45 -10.90 -24.89 0.44
N SER A 46 -11.14 -25.93 1.23
CA SER A 46 -12.05 -25.88 2.37
C SER A 46 -11.57 -24.87 3.43
N ILE A 47 -10.28 -24.89 3.77
CA ILE A 47 -9.68 -23.98 4.76
C ILE A 47 -9.73 -22.52 4.29
N THR A 48 -9.37 -22.26 3.03
CA THR A 48 -9.32 -20.90 2.46
C THR A 48 -10.70 -20.32 2.21
N SER A 49 -11.67 -21.16 1.85
CA SER A 49 -13.06 -20.77 1.58
C SER A 49 -13.94 -20.77 2.83
N ALA A 50 -13.46 -21.29 3.97
CA ALA A 50 -14.19 -21.32 5.22
C ALA A 50 -14.54 -19.89 5.68
N LYS A 51 -15.84 -19.62 5.73
CA LYS A 51 -16.39 -18.30 6.02
C LYS A 51 -17.58 -18.43 6.98
N TYR A 52 -17.75 -17.44 7.85
CA TYR A 52 -18.91 -17.37 8.74
C TYR A 52 -20.17 -17.07 7.93
N ASP A 53 -21.19 -17.93 8.05
CA ASP A 53 -22.50 -17.68 7.43
C ASP A 53 -23.41 -16.93 8.43
N PRO A 54 -23.72 -15.64 8.19
CA PRO A 54 -24.54 -14.85 9.11
C PRO A 54 -26.02 -15.27 9.11
N LYS A 55 -26.47 -16.06 8.12
CA LYS A 55 -27.87 -16.46 7.96
C LYS A 55 -28.11 -17.85 8.53
N SER A 56 -28.20 -17.94 9.85
CA SER A 56 -28.67 -19.18 10.49
C SER A 56 -30.14 -19.42 10.14
N ARG A 57 -30.41 -20.44 9.32
CA ARG A 57 -31.75 -20.92 8.99
C ARG A 57 -32.11 -22.05 9.94
N ASP A 58 -33.31 -22.02 10.50
CA ASP A 58 -33.77 -23.13 11.34
C ASP A 58 -33.97 -24.39 10.46
N PRO A 59 -33.39 -25.55 10.82
CA PRO A 59 -33.42 -26.76 9.99
C PRO A 59 -34.83 -27.36 9.81
N ILE A 60 -35.78 -26.99 10.67
CA ILE A 60 -37.16 -27.51 10.66
C ILE A 60 -38.12 -26.52 9.97
N THR A 61 -37.90 -25.21 10.13
CA THR A 61 -38.87 -24.16 9.72
C THR A 61 -38.43 -23.41 8.46
N GLY A 62 -37.16 -23.52 8.05
CA GLY A 62 -36.58 -22.82 6.90
C GLY A 62 -36.56 -21.29 6.99
N LYS A 63 -37.13 -20.71 8.05
CA LYS A 63 -37.18 -19.26 8.31
C LYS A 63 -35.84 -18.79 8.86
N GLU A 64 -35.42 -17.59 8.46
CA GLU A 64 -34.22 -16.95 8.99
C GLU A 64 -34.43 -16.65 10.48
N ARG A 65 -33.53 -17.13 11.34
CA ARG A 65 -33.59 -16.87 12.78
C ARG A 65 -33.25 -15.38 13.01
N LYS A 66 -34.10 -14.65 13.74
CA LYS A 66 -33.81 -13.26 14.11
C LYS A 66 -32.69 -13.22 15.15
N VAL A 67 -31.45 -13.09 14.69
CA VAL A 67 -30.26 -12.99 15.57
C VAL A 67 -30.11 -11.55 16.07
N ARG A 68 -29.83 -11.38 17.37
CA ARG A 68 -29.53 -10.08 17.98
C ARG A 68 -28.18 -9.58 17.45
N TYR A 69 -28.05 -8.27 17.19
CA TYR A 69 -26.87 -7.65 16.56
C TYR A 69 -26.57 -8.13 15.12
N LYS A 70 -27.58 -8.10 14.24
CA LYS A 70 -27.46 -8.48 12.81
C LYS A 70 -26.22 -7.89 12.11
N GLY A 71 -25.88 -6.63 12.38
CA GLY A 71 -24.72 -5.97 11.77
C GLY A 71 -23.36 -6.58 12.14
N ALA A 72 -23.20 -7.07 13.37
CA ALA A 72 -21.94 -7.69 13.81
C ALA A 72 -21.73 -9.05 13.13
N HIS A 73 -22.79 -9.85 13.02
CA HIS A 73 -22.73 -11.13 12.30
C HIS A 73 -22.47 -10.93 10.79
N GLU A 74 -23.07 -9.90 10.19
CA GLU A 74 -22.82 -9.54 8.79
C GLU A 74 -21.38 -9.08 8.55
N LEU A 75 -20.78 -8.34 9.52
CA LEU A 75 -19.38 -7.97 9.49
C LEU A 75 -18.44 -9.18 9.60
N LEU A 76 -18.71 -10.10 10.54
CA LEU A 76 -17.93 -11.33 10.70
C LEU A 76 -17.99 -12.21 9.44
N GLY A 77 -19.15 -12.23 8.77
CA GLY A 77 -19.36 -12.86 7.47
C GLY A 77 -18.90 -12.01 6.27
N LEU A 78 -18.01 -11.02 6.43
CA LEU A 78 -17.49 -10.26 5.28
C LEU A 78 -16.38 -11.02 4.55
N VAL A 79 -15.42 -11.58 5.29
CA VAL A 79 -14.22 -12.25 4.77
C VAL A 79 -14.05 -13.66 5.36
N PRO A 80 -13.29 -14.57 4.69
CA PRO A 80 -12.94 -15.88 5.23
C PRO A 80 -12.17 -15.81 6.57
N TYR A 81 -12.19 -16.88 7.35
CA TYR A 81 -11.48 -16.92 8.64
C TYR A 81 -9.96 -16.75 8.47
N CYS A 82 -9.38 -17.31 7.41
CA CYS A 82 -7.97 -17.15 7.08
C CYS A 82 -7.62 -15.67 6.84
N ASP A 83 -8.46 -14.95 6.08
CA ASP A 83 -8.26 -13.52 5.82
C ASP A 83 -8.46 -12.67 7.08
N TRP A 84 -9.40 -13.01 7.97
CA TRP A 84 -9.54 -12.37 9.28
C TRP A 84 -8.27 -12.50 10.12
N LEU A 85 -7.68 -13.69 10.18
CA LEU A 85 -6.40 -13.92 10.87
C LEU A 85 -5.29 -13.06 10.25
N MET A 86 -5.24 -12.96 8.92
CA MET A 86 -4.25 -12.11 8.25
C MET A 86 -4.47 -10.62 8.47
N ILE A 87 -5.71 -10.15 8.58
CA ILE A 87 -6.01 -8.77 8.96
C ILE A 87 -5.44 -8.49 10.36
N ILE A 88 -5.69 -9.37 11.33
CA ILE A 88 -5.19 -9.23 12.71
C ILE A 88 -3.65 -9.24 12.74
N VAL A 89 -3.01 -10.16 12.03
CA VAL A 89 -1.55 -10.24 11.95
C VAL A 89 -0.96 -9.00 11.28
N THR A 90 -1.61 -8.50 10.23
CA THR A 90 -1.16 -7.29 9.52
C THR A 90 -1.32 -6.05 10.38
N THR A 91 -2.44 -5.89 11.10
CA THR A 91 -2.64 -4.74 11.99
C THR A 91 -1.69 -4.78 13.19
N ALA A 92 -1.46 -5.95 13.79
CA ALA A 92 -0.47 -6.12 14.84
C ALA A 92 0.95 -5.78 14.36
N SER A 93 1.30 -6.19 13.14
CA SER A 93 2.58 -5.83 12.54
C SER A 93 2.71 -4.33 12.23
N CYS A 94 1.66 -3.69 11.75
CA CYS A 94 1.66 -2.24 11.54
C CYS A 94 1.80 -1.49 12.88
N ALA A 95 1.12 -1.95 13.93
CA ALA A 95 1.31 -1.41 15.28
C ALA A 95 2.75 -1.58 15.76
N SER A 96 3.38 -2.73 15.48
CA SER A 96 4.80 -2.96 15.77
C SER A 96 5.70 -1.94 15.04
N MET A 97 5.43 -1.64 13.75
CA MET A 97 6.18 -0.62 13.00
C MET A 97 6.04 0.78 13.58
N MET A 98 4.90 1.11 14.20
CA MET A 98 4.70 2.42 14.85
C MET A 98 5.64 2.64 16.04
N PHE A 99 6.13 1.56 16.66
CA PHE A 99 7.11 1.64 17.75
C PHE A 99 8.56 1.74 17.27
N GLU A 100 8.82 1.60 15.96
CA GLU A 100 10.16 1.77 15.43
C GLU A 100 10.58 3.24 15.42
N THR A 101 11.72 3.53 16.04
CA THR A 101 12.33 4.87 16.06
C THR A 101 13.73 4.81 15.46
N GLY A 102 14.29 5.94 15.04
CA GLY A 102 15.65 6.00 14.46
C GLY A 102 16.74 5.35 15.34
N THR A 103 16.55 5.37 16.67
CA THR A 103 17.41 4.74 17.69
C THR A 103 16.99 3.30 18.04
N GLN A 104 15.69 2.99 18.03
CA GLN A 104 15.14 1.67 18.30
C GLN A 104 14.72 1.00 17.01
N ARG A 105 15.69 0.34 16.37
CA ARG A 105 15.51 -0.41 15.12
C ARG A 105 15.16 -1.86 15.41
N VAL A 106 14.49 -2.52 14.46
CA VAL A 106 14.11 -3.94 14.50
C VAL A 106 15.29 -4.87 14.84
N ASP A 107 16.50 -4.51 14.41
CA ASP A 107 17.69 -5.30 14.71
C ASP A 107 18.09 -5.27 16.19
N ASN A 108 17.87 -4.16 16.89
CA ASN A 108 18.29 -4.05 18.29
C ASN A 108 17.23 -4.56 19.28
N THR A 109 15.96 -4.59 18.87
CA THR A 109 14.85 -4.91 19.77
C THR A 109 14.22 -6.27 19.43
N PRO A 110 14.36 -7.29 20.31
CA PRO A 110 13.92 -8.65 20.01
C PRO A 110 12.38 -8.75 19.84
N ALA A 111 11.59 -7.94 20.55
CA ALA A 111 10.14 -7.93 20.41
C ALA A 111 9.68 -7.51 19.00
N LEU A 112 10.30 -6.47 18.43
CA LEU A 112 10.04 -5.99 17.07
C LEU A 112 10.45 -7.03 16.03
N ARG A 113 11.58 -7.71 16.27
CA ARG A 113 12.07 -8.81 15.43
C ARG A 113 11.08 -9.98 15.41
N VAL A 114 10.57 -10.41 16.56
CA VAL A 114 9.59 -11.51 16.66
C VAL A 114 8.31 -11.17 15.89
N ALA A 115 7.83 -9.93 15.99
CA ALA A 115 6.65 -9.49 15.23
C ALA A 115 6.86 -9.57 13.70
N GLU A 116 8.05 -9.18 13.21
CA GLU A 116 8.41 -9.29 11.80
C GLU A 116 8.49 -10.75 11.31
N TYR A 117 9.14 -11.63 12.06
CA TYR A 117 9.18 -13.06 11.73
C TYR A 117 7.79 -13.68 11.71
N THR A 118 6.97 -13.37 12.72
CA THR A 118 5.59 -13.88 12.81
C THR A 118 4.76 -13.42 11.61
N PHE A 119 4.92 -12.17 11.17
CA PHE A 119 4.25 -11.65 9.99
C PHE A 119 4.65 -12.40 8.71
N VAL A 120 5.95 -12.58 8.47
CA VAL A 120 6.44 -13.24 7.25
C VAL A 120 6.05 -14.72 7.22
N ILE A 121 6.13 -15.43 8.35
CA ILE A 121 5.73 -16.84 8.45
C ILE A 121 4.23 -16.98 8.19
N ALA A 122 3.39 -16.15 8.82
CA ALA A 122 1.94 -16.18 8.58
C ALA A 122 1.60 -15.89 7.10
N MET A 123 2.30 -14.94 6.49
CA MET A 123 2.12 -14.60 5.07
C MET A 123 2.60 -15.72 4.13
N ALA A 124 3.69 -16.40 4.47
CA ALA A 124 4.15 -17.56 3.71
C ALA A 124 3.12 -18.69 3.74
N ILE A 125 2.56 -19.00 4.92
CA ILE A 125 1.55 -20.05 5.08
C ILE A 125 0.28 -19.70 4.31
N GLU A 126 -0.20 -18.45 4.41
CA GLU A 126 -1.41 -18.03 3.70
C GLU A 126 -1.23 -18.03 2.17
N LEU A 127 -0.12 -17.49 1.66
CA LEU A 127 0.19 -17.56 0.23
C LEU A 127 0.35 -19.01 -0.24
N LEU A 128 0.98 -19.88 0.56
CA LEU A 128 1.08 -21.29 0.24
C LEU A 128 -0.30 -21.96 0.18
N LEU A 129 -1.17 -21.71 1.17
CA LEU A 129 -2.54 -22.24 1.18
C LEU A 129 -3.36 -21.75 -0.03
N LYS A 130 -3.28 -20.47 -0.36
CA LYS A 130 -3.98 -19.87 -1.51
C LYS A 130 -3.46 -20.40 -2.84
N THR A 131 -2.14 -20.52 -3.00
CA THR A 131 -1.52 -21.06 -4.22
C THR A 131 -1.83 -22.54 -4.42
N LEU A 132 -1.95 -23.33 -3.34
CA LEU A 132 -2.36 -24.73 -3.41
C LEU A 132 -3.87 -24.90 -3.67
N ALA A 133 -4.71 -24.00 -3.16
CA ALA A 133 -6.16 -24.03 -3.36
C ALA A 133 -6.56 -23.61 -4.79
N ASP A 134 -6.07 -22.44 -5.21
CA ASP A 134 -6.53 -21.73 -6.40
C ASP A 134 -5.53 -21.78 -7.57
N GLY A 135 -4.28 -22.16 -7.34
CA GLY A 135 -3.21 -22.19 -8.35
C GLY A 135 -2.50 -20.86 -8.57
N LEU A 136 -1.25 -20.96 -9.08
CA LEU A 136 -0.34 -19.82 -9.21
C LEU A 136 -0.54 -18.99 -10.50
N LEU A 137 -0.64 -19.65 -11.67
CA LEU A 137 -0.58 -18.99 -12.99
C LEU A 137 -1.61 -19.48 -14.02
N PHE A 138 -1.98 -20.77 -14.04
CA PHE A 138 -2.78 -21.40 -15.11
C PHE A 138 -4.21 -21.78 -14.69
N THR A 139 -4.79 -21.03 -13.76
CA THR A 139 -6.16 -21.22 -13.26
C THR A 139 -7.00 -19.96 -13.50
N PRO A 140 -8.32 -20.08 -13.73
CA PRO A 140 -9.19 -18.91 -13.93
C PRO A 140 -9.26 -17.99 -12.70
N ASN A 141 -8.99 -18.53 -11.51
CA ASN A 141 -8.86 -17.80 -10.24
C ASN A 141 -7.39 -17.65 -9.79
N ALA A 142 -6.43 -17.60 -10.72
CA ALA A 142 -5.02 -17.52 -10.37
C ALA A 142 -4.70 -16.30 -9.49
N LEU A 143 -3.90 -16.53 -8.45
CA LEU A 143 -3.50 -15.49 -7.49
C LEU A 143 -2.85 -14.28 -8.19
N LEU A 144 -2.05 -14.51 -9.23
CA LEU A 144 -1.36 -13.45 -9.98
C LEU A 144 -2.23 -12.81 -11.08
N ALA A 145 -3.43 -13.31 -11.36
CA ALA A 145 -4.33 -12.71 -12.37
C ALA A 145 -4.99 -11.42 -11.87
N HIS A 146 -4.94 -11.14 -10.57
CA HIS A 146 -5.55 -9.97 -9.96
C HIS A 146 -4.50 -9.03 -9.36
N VAL A 147 -4.70 -7.72 -9.51
CA VAL A 147 -3.81 -6.68 -8.93
C VAL A 147 -3.62 -6.86 -7.43
N ALA A 148 -4.67 -7.30 -6.71
CA ALA A 148 -4.60 -7.59 -5.28
C ALA A 148 -3.60 -8.71 -4.95
N GLY A 149 -3.58 -9.80 -5.72
CA GLY A 149 -2.64 -10.90 -5.48
C GLY A 149 -1.21 -10.61 -5.93
N ILE A 150 -1.03 -9.79 -6.97
CA ILE A 150 0.30 -9.25 -7.34
C ILE A 150 0.87 -8.39 -6.20
N MET A 151 0.05 -7.52 -5.62
CA MET A 151 0.45 -6.69 -4.48
C MET A 151 0.79 -7.54 -3.26
N ASP A 152 0.00 -8.57 -2.95
CA ASP A 152 0.28 -9.48 -1.84
C ASP A 152 1.61 -10.24 -2.07
N PHE A 153 1.86 -10.75 -3.28
CA PHE A 153 3.13 -11.40 -3.62
C PHE A 153 4.32 -10.44 -3.53
N PHE A 154 4.15 -9.19 -3.97
CA PHE A 154 5.18 -8.15 -3.86
C PHE A 154 5.51 -7.82 -2.39
N ILE A 155 4.50 -7.62 -1.55
CA ILE A 155 4.68 -7.34 -0.11
C ILE A 155 5.38 -8.51 0.59
N PHE A 156 5.03 -9.75 0.22
CA PHE A 156 5.72 -10.94 0.72
C PHE A 156 7.18 -10.96 0.29
N GLY A 157 7.45 -10.74 -1.00
CA GLY A 157 8.82 -10.70 -1.53
C GLY A 157 9.70 -9.67 -0.84
N VAL A 158 9.20 -8.43 -0.68
CA VAL A 158 9.91 -7.37 0.06
C VAL A 158 10.16 -7.78 1.52
N SER A 159 9.16 -8.33 2.20
CA SER A 159 9.30 -8.72 3.61
C SER A 159 10.23 -9.92 3.80
N LEU A 160 10.25 -10.85 2.86
CA LEU A 160 11.15 -12.00 2.83
C LEU A 160 12.61 -11.56 2.61
N VAL A 161 12.84 -10.71 1.60
CA VAL A 161 14.18 -10.15 1.33
C VAL A 161 14.68 -9.35 2.54
N PHE A 162 13.80 -8.59 3.20
CA PHE A 162 14.16 -7.83 4.40
C PHE A 162 14.63 -8.75 5.55
N ILE A 163 13.94 -9.87 5.80
CA ILE A 163 14.35 -10.85 6.82
C ILE A 163 15.67 -11.52 6.45
N ILE A 164 15.91 -11.83 5.18
CA ILE A 164 17.16 -12.47 4.74
C ILE A 164 18.36 -11.53 4.89
N VAL A 165 18.20 -10.26 4.52
CA VAL A 165 19.30 -9.28 4.53
C VAL A 165 19.62 -8.80 5.94
N MET A 166 18.60 -8.62 6.79
CA MET A 166 18.69 -8.14 8.17
C MET A 166 19.81 -7.09 8.40
N PRO A 167 19.66 -5.88 7.86
CA PRO A 167 20.76 -4.91 7.82
C PRO A 167 21.00 -4.24 9.18
N SER A 168 22.19 -4.43 9.75
CA SER A 168 22.61 -3.72 10.98
C SER A 168 22.99 -2.26 10.72
N HIS A 169 23.48 -1.93 9.52
CA HIS A 169 23.80 -0.57 9.11
C HIS A 169 23.04 -0.17 7.84
N VAL A 170 22.40 1.01 7.86
CA VAL A 170 21.58 1.51 6.74
C VAL A 170 22.16 2.86 6.29
N PRO A 171 22.99 2.88 5.23
CA PRO A 171 23.50 4.13 4.68
C PRO A 171 22.37 4.92 3.98
N PRO A 172 22.41 6.27 4.01
CA PRO A 172 21.44 7.08 3.30
C PRO A 172 21.55 6.86 1.78
N GLN A 173 20.42 6.91 1.08
CA GLN A 173 20.28 6.69 -0.37
C GLN A 173 20.67 5.27 -0.86
N SER A 174 20.67 4.28 0.03
CA SER A 174 21.02 2.90 -0.31
C SER A 174 19.81 2.04 -0.71
N LEU A 175 20.07 0.91 -1.38
CA LEU A 175 19.07 -0.12 -1.65
C LEU A 175 18.45 -0.66 -0.36
N ILE A 176 19.25 -0.71 0.72
CA ILE A 176 18.79 -1.13 2.05
C ILE A 176 17.73 -0.15 2.57
N GLN A 177 17.99 1.17 2.48
CA GLN A 177 16.98 2.17 2.86
C GLN A 177 15.71 2.03 2.00
N THR A 178 15.87 1.72 0.71
CA THR A 178 14.73 1.48 -0.19
C THR A 178 13.90 0.28 0.25
N LEU A 179 14.53 -0.84 0.66
CA LEU A 179 13.83 -2.00 1.22
C LEU A 179 13.06 -1.65 2.50
N LEU A 180 13.63 -0.81 3.38
CA LEU A 180 12.93 -0.32 4.57
C LEU A 180 11.68 0.49 4.19
N VAL A 181 11.77 1.36 3.18
CA VAL A 181 10.64 2.17 2.69
C VAL A 181 9.59 1.28 2.03
N LEU A 182 9.99 0.31 1.22
CA LEU A 182 9.07 -0.64 0.59
C LEU A 182 8.35 -1.52 1.62
N ARG A 183 8.99 -1.83 2.75
CA ARG A 183 8.35 -2.53 3.87
C ARG A 183 7.18 -1.71 4.47
N CYS A 184 7.25 -0.39 4.43
CA CYS A 184 6.16 0.50 4.87
C CYS A 184 4.91 0.44 3.98
N VAL A 185 4.96 -0.28 2.85
CA VAL A 185 3.80 -0.52 1.97
C VAL A 185 2.87 -1.59 2.55
N ARG A 186 3.29 -2.35 3.57
CA ARG A 186 2.52 -3.42 4.24
C ARG A 186 1.06 -3.07 4.58
N PRO A 187 0.70 -1.86 5.08
CA PRO A 187 -0.70 -1.50 5.32
C PRO A 187 -1.59 -1.53 4.07
N LEU A 188 -1.02 -1.41 2.87
CA LEU A 188 -1.76 -1.53 1.61
C LEU A 188 -2.42 -2.90 1.44
N ARG A 189 -1.91 -3.93 2.12
CA ARG A 189 -2.53 -5.26 2.16
C ARG A 189 -3.97 -5.24 2.70
N ILE A 190 -4.34 -4.28 3.55
CA ILE A 190 -5.72 -4.17 4.01
C ILE A 190 -6.66 -3.88 2.83
N PHE A 191 -6.18 -3.18 1.80
CA PHE A 191 -6.95 -2.90 0.59
C PHE A 191 -7.11 -4.12 -0.31
N SER A 192 -6.17 -5.08 -0.31
CA SER A 192 -6.36 -6.37 -0.98
C SER A 192 -7.30 -7.28 -0.20
N LEU A 193 -7.16 -7.37 1.12
CA LEU A 193 -7.93 -8.29 1.97
C LEU A 193 -9.41 -7.89 2.12
N VAL A 194 -9.70 -6.58 2.22
CA VAL A 194 -11.07 -6.10 2.46
C VAL A 194 -11.79 -5.87 1.13
N PRO A 195 -12.86 -6.62 0.81
CA PRO A 195 -13.54 -6.55 -0.49
C PRO A 195 -14.17 -5.16 -0.75
N HIS A 196 -14.62 -4.49 0.31
CA HIS A 196 -15.14 -3.12 0.21
C HIS A 196 -14.04 -2.14 -0.24
N MET A 197 -12.86 -2.22 0.36
CA MET A 197 -11.74 -1.34 0.00
C MET A 197 -11.25 -1.62 -1.42
N ARG A 198 -11.18 -2.89 -1.84
CA ARG A 198 -10.86 -3.27 -3.21
C ARG A 198 -11.81 -2.63 -4.23
N LYS A 199 -13.11 -2.59 -3.92
CA LYS A 199 -14.11 -1.94 -4.78
C LYS A 199 -13.86 -0.43 -4.88
N VAL A 200 -13.53 0.23 -3.77
CA VAL A 200 -13.20 1.66 -3.76
C VAL A 200 -11.99 1.94 -4.66
N VAL A 201 -10.92 1.14 -4.56
CA VAL A 201 -9.75 1.27 -5.44
C VAL A 201 -10.13 1.04 -6.91
N TYR A 202 -10.96 0.03 -7.19
CA TYR A 202 -11.41 -0.25 -8.56
C TYR A 202 -12.20 0.92 -9.16
N GLU A 203 -13.15 1.50 -8.43
CA GLU A 203 -13.92 2.65 -8.91
C GLU A 203 -13.04 3.90 -9.05
N LEU A 204 -12.05 4.09 -8.17
CA LEU A 204 -11.06 5.17 -8.30
C LEU A 204 -10.23 5.01 -9.59
N CYS A 205 -9.71 3.81 -9.84
CA CYS A 205 -8.93 3.52 -11.05
C CYS A 205 -9.76 3.65 -12.32
N ARG A 206 -11.07 3.39 -12.26
CA ARG A 206 -11.97 3.57 -13.41
C ARG A 206 -12.04 5.03 -13.89
N GLY A 207 -11.95 5.99 -12.97
CA GLY A 207 -11.89 7.42 -13.28
C GLY A 207 -10.49 7.93 -13.68
N PHE A 208 -9.46 7.08 -13.62
CA PHE A 208 -8.07 7.53 -13.78
C PHE A 208 -7.78 8.12 -15.17
N LYS A 209 -8.46 7.65 -16.22
CA LYS A 209 -8.29 8.19 -17.59
C LYS A 209 -8.67 9.67 -17.67
N GLU A 210 -9.77 10.07 -17.02
CA GLU A 210 -10.22 11.47 -17.02
C GLU A 210 -9.29 12.35 -16.19
N ILE A 211 -8.88 11.86 -15.01
CA ILE A 211 -7.90 12.54 -14.15
C ILE A 211 -6.58 12.75 -14.89
N ALA A 212 -6.11 11.75 -15.64
CA ALA A 212 -4.88 11.83 -16.42
C ALA A 212 -4.99 12.90 -17.53
N LEU A 213 -6.13 13.00 -18.22
CA LEU A 213 -6.34 14.03 -19.24
C LEU A 213 -6.29 15.45 -18.66
N VAL A 214 -6.96 15.68 -17.52
CA VAL A 214 -6.91 16.98 -16.83
C VAL A 214 -5.50 17.28 -16.32
N SER A 215 -4.80 16.27 -15.84
CA SER A 215 -3.42 16.39 -15.36
C SER A 215 -2.45 16.74 -16.50
N VAL A 216 -2.61 16.18 -17.70
CA VAL A 216 -1.83 16.56 -18.89
C VAL A 216 -2.06 18.02 -19.26
N LEU A 217 -3.32 18.49 -19.26
CA LEU A 217 -3.62 19.89 -19.51
C LEU A 217 -2.94 20.81 -18.48
N LEU A 218 -2.99 20.44 -17.20
CA LEU A 218 -2.33 21.18 -16.13
C LEU A 218 -0.81 21.21 -16.31
N ILE A 219 -0.20 20.08 -16.70
CA ILE A 219 1.24 20.01 -16.97
C ILE A 219 1.63 20.90 -18.15
N VAL A 220 0.84 20.93 -19.23
CA VAL A 220 1.08 21.83 -20.37
C VAL A 220 0.98 23.29 -19.95
N LEU A 221 -0.04 23.64 -19.15
CA LEU A 221 -0.19 24.99 -18.62
C LEU A 221 1.01 25.40 -17.76
N LEU A 222 1.40 24.54 -16.81
CA LEU A 222 2.55 24.76 -15.95
C LEU A 222 3.84 24.87 -16.78
N PHE A 223 3.98 24.10 -17.86
CA PHE A 223 5.14 24.16 -18.75
C PHE A 223 5.24 25.50 -19.48
N VAL A 224 4.14 26.05 -20.00
CA VAL A 224 4.13 27.36 -20.66
C VAL A 224 4.54 28.46 -19.68
N PHE A 225 3.94 28.49 -18.49
CA PHE A 225 4.29 29.48 -17.46
C PHE A 225 5.71 29.29 -16.92
N ALA A 226 6.17 28.05 -16.74
CA ALA A 226 7.54 27.77 -16.33
C ALA A 226 8.54 28.24 -17.39
N SER A 227 8.26 28.01 -18.67
CA SER A 227 9.12 28.49 -19.78
C SER A 227 9.21 30.01 -19.77
N VAL A 228 8.07 30.71 -19.74
CA VAL A 228 8.04 32.19 -19.65
C VAL A 228 8.76 32.66 -18.39
N GLY A 229 8.54 32.01 -17.24
CA GLY A 229 9.17 32.35 -15.97
C GLY A 229 10.70 32.18 -15.99
N VAL A 230 11.23 31.13 -16.64
CA VAL A 230 12.67 30.94 -16.79
C VAL A 230 13.27 31.99 -17.72
N HIS A 231 12.60 32.34 -18.81
CA HIS A 231 13.08 33.40 -19.72
C HIS A 231 13.03 34.79 -19.08
N MET A 232 12.02 35.08 -18.24
CA MET A 232 11.87 36.39 -17.59
C MET A 232 12.68 36.55 -16.30
N PHE A 233 12.80 35.49 -15.49
CA PHE A 233 13.36 35.56 -14.13
C PHE A 233 14.61 34.69 -13.94
N GLY A 234 15.09 34.02 -15.00
CA GLY A 234 16.30 33.19 -14.96
C GLY A 234 17.51 33.97 -14.44
N GLY A 235 18.02 33.57 -13.27
CA GLY A 235 19.19 34.19 -12.65
C GLY A 235 18.94 35.53 -11.94
N LEU A 236 17.74 36.10 -12.02
CA LEU A 236 17.40 37.40 -11.42
C LEU A 236 16.86 37.31 -9.99
N LEU A 237 16.50 36.10 -9.52
CA LEU A 237 15.95 35.88 -8.18
C LEU A 237 17.02 35.82 -7.07
N ALA A 238 18.30 35.68 -7.43
CA ALA A 238 19.38 35.60 -6.47
C ALA A 238 19.60 36.97 -5.81
N ARG A 239 19.62 37.01 -4.48
CA ARG A 239 19.86 38.25 -3.72
C ARG A 239 20.86 38.00 -2.59
N CYS A 240 21.59 39.03 -2.22
CA CYS A 240 22.37 38.98 -0.98
C CYS A 240 21.43 38.78 0.22
N ASN A 241 21.83 37.92 1.14
CA ASN A 241 21.09 37.68 2.38
C ASN A 241 21.05 38.90 3.32
N ASP A 242 21.94 39.89 3.11
CA ASP A 242 21.99 41.19 3.77
C ASP A 242 21.13 42.21 2.98
N PRO A 243 20.07 42.79 3.57
CA PRO A 243 19.17 43.69 2.85
C PRO A 243 19.81 45.03 2.46
N ILE A 244 20.91 45.42 3.11
CA ILE A 244 21.63 46.68 2.86
C ILE A 244 22.38 46.61 1.52
N ILE A 245 22.87 45.42 1.18
CA ILE A 245 23.69 45.20 -0.01
C ILE A 245 22.80 44.80 -1.19
N THR A 246 22.82 45.60 -2.25
CA THR A 246 22.04 45.36 -3.47
C THR A 246 22.85 44.70 -4.57
N LYS A 247 24.14 45.05 -4.69
CA LYS A 247 25.01 44.52 -5.73
C LYS A 247 25.66 43.20 -5.31
N ARG A 248 25.90 42.33 -6.29
CA ARG A 248 26.54 41.02 -6.07
C ARG A 248 28.02 41.15 -5.69
N GLU A 249 28.73 42.12 -6.25
CA GLU A 249 30.15 42.39 -5.99
C GLU A 249 30.42 42.73 -4.52
N ASP A 250 29.49 43.45 -3.89
CA ASP A 250 29.60 43.91 -2.50
C ASP A 250 29.12 42.85 -1.48
N CYS A 251 28.58 41.72 -1.94
CA CYS A 251 28.03 40.65 -1.07
C CYS A 251 29.15 39.74 -0.53
N VAL A 252 30.14 40.34 0.13
CA VAL A 252 31.29 39.66 0.73
C VAL A 252 31.43 40.03 2.21
N GLY A 253 32.08 39.15 2.98
CA GLY A 253 32.28 39.33 4.42
C GLY A 253 31.13 38.82 5.28
N VAL A 254 30.92 39.44 6.45
CA VAL A 254 29.96 39.00 7.47
C VAL A 254 29.04 40.14 7.88
N PHE A 255 27.82 39.81 8.30
CA PHE A 255 26.87 40.78 8.84
C PHE A 255 26.07 40.19 10.01
N LYS A 256 25.45 41.05 10.81
CA LYS A 256 24.58 40.65 11.92
C LYS A 256 23.17 40.42 11.39
N ARG A 257 22.68 39.18 11.46
CA ARG A 257 21.31 38.82 11.09
C ARG A 257 20.45 38.64 12.33
N SER A 258 19.28 39.29 12.37
CA SER A 258 18.30 39.07 13.44
C SER A 258 17.63 37.70 13.28
N VAL A 259 17.56 36.97 14.39
CA VAL A 259 16.87 35.68 14.48
C VAL A 259 15.43 35.95 14.89
N HIS A 260 14.49 35.40 14.13
CA HIS A 260 13.07 35.52 14.47
C HIS A 260 12.77 34.56 15.62
N VAL A 261 12.49 35.11 16.81
CA VAL A 261 12.10 34.35 18.00
C VAL A 261 10.68 33.82 17.85
N THR A 262 9.79 34.62 17.27
CA THR A 262 8.41 34.27 16.96
C THR A 262 8.11 34.57 15.50
N ARG A 263 7.21 33.78 14.89
CA ARG A 263 6.71 34.06 13.53
C ARG A 263 5.68 35.20 13.50
N MET A 264 5.09 35.53 14.65
CA MET A 264 4.16 36.64 14.80
C MET A 264 4.93 37.93 15.05
N LYS A 265 4.55 39.02 14.39
CA LYS A 265 5.07 40.35 14.70
C LYS A 265 4.51 40.77 16.05
N LEU A 266 5.35 40.82 17.09
CA LEU A 266 4.97 41.44 18.36
C LEU A 266 5.17 42.96 18.21
N GLU A 267 4.17 43.75 18.60
CA GLU A 267 4.21 45.22 18.61
C GLU A 267 5.00 45.80 19.81
N ASN A 268 5.83 44.99 20.48
CA ASN A 268 6.63 45.48 21.60
C ASN A 268 7.90 46.18 21.07
N HIS A 269 7.88 47.51 21.13
CA HIS A 269 8.90 48.42 20.60
C HIS A 269 10.27 48.39 21.32
N ASN A 270 10.44 47.63 22.40
CA ASN A 270 11.60 47.77 23.31
C ASN A 270 12.48 46.52 23.48
N GLU A 271 12.21 45.40 22.78
CA GLU A 271 13.08 44.22 22.84
C GLU A 271 13.96 44.13 21.59
N SER A 272 15.28 44.21 21.79
CA SER A 272 16.25 43.98 20.72
C SER A 272 16.21 42.51 20.31
N MET A 273 15.88 42.24 19.05
CA MET A 273 15.90 40.89 18.51
C MET A 273 17.32 40.29 18.67
N PRO A 274 17.45 39.00 19.05
CA PRO A 274 18.75 38.36 19.12
C PRO A 274 19.41 38.35 17.74
N VAL A 275 20.69 38.75 17.69
CA VAL A 275 21.47 38.85 16.46
C VAL A 275 22.61 37.83 16.45
N ILE A 276 22.86 37.25 15.29
CA ILE A 276 23.99 36.34 15.06
C ILE A 276 24.82 36.80 13.87
N LEU A 277 26.14 36.62 13.95
CA LEU A 277 27.04 36.93 12.86
C LEU A 277 27.00 35.80 11.82
N VAL A 278 26.68 36.13 10.57
CA VAL A 278 26.59 35.16 9.46
C VAL A 278 27.34 35.66 8.23
N PRO A 279 27.88 34.76 7.39
CA PRO A 279 28.51 35.16 6.14
C PRO A 279 27.47 35.77 5.18
N ARG A 280 27.90 36.75 4.40
CA ARG A 280 27.13 37.24 3.26
C ARG A 280 27.18 36.21 2.14
N VAL A 281 26.01 35.83 1.64
CA VAL A 281 25.87 34.82 0.58
C VAL A 281 24.80 35.31 -0.39
N CYS A 282 25.12 35.29 -1.68
CA CYS A 282 24.18 35.49 -2.76
C CYS A 282 23.51 34.15 -3.08
N LYS A 283 22.22 34.04 -2.80
CA LYS A 283 21.42 32.83 -3.01
C LYS A 283 20.04 33.17 -3.54
#